data_AF-A0A662TQF8-F1
#
_entry.id   AF-A0A662TQF8-F1
#
_cell.length_a   1.000
_cell.length_b   1.000
_cell.length_c   1.000
_cell.angle_alpha   90.00
_cell.angle_beta   90.00
_cell.angle_gamma   90.00
#
_symmetry.space_group_name_H-M   'P 1'
#
loop_
_entity.id
_entity.type
_entity.pdbx_description
1 polymer ?
#
loop_
_entity_poly.entity_id
_entity_poly.type
_entity_poly.pdbx_seq_one_letter_code
_entity_poly.pdbx_strand_id
1 'polypeptide(L)'
;APYWILGDPADGEWHMYTGGWITTVVSRDDADNFAFFYTDMGFSWSPLWQAYSPSDEFYNVAKQLAEKRFHSMDERNQLMRQAFQYAIQDSVRVWLTDQTAVWARRKNIDAVLDLAAGYATPSWPFTLRKEGEEGGTVTIGNSEVIVEPWNPVAGSNWIYDTCIQWATGYEGVGSASMAFLRHPTTGLQVPLHVESVDMEIVEDAVTFSNPESEDWLTFQRVSSVQVPSDAWYAWDTTNKKIVTAGEAGVTAAKAKVVINYGDVLGNVKYHDGSVMTLADWVVGFPYIFERVDETSPLYDEAAVPDFSVWRNLFIAFKIQSEHPLIIEYYVNYTALDAEDVVHWASDWPSIPWHILAIGLEAEAKGLLAFSADKAEAKEVEQTNYIGGPSLNILSQMLDEAESEGYIPFSELLGEYVSTDDAKDRYSKLKTWYEERGHFWVSNGPYYLHSVDITAHTAHLRSVAKYLVEQPLISTELLIIIVVVVVVAIVAVYWYLRKRKAEEAESKE
;
A
#
# COMPACT_ATOMS: atom_id res chain seq x y z
N ALA A 1 20.17 -10.29 9.05
CA ALA A 1 21.60 -10.20 9.43
C ALA A 1 21.79 -10.89 10.78
N PRO A 2 22.52 -12.02 10.84
CA PRO A 2 22.42 -12.96 11.96
C PRO A 2 22.91 -12.42 13.31
N TYR A 3 23.87 -11.49 13.30
CA TYR A 3 24.45 -10.94 14.53
C TYR A 3 23.82 -9.61 14.94
N TRP A 4 24.05 -8.52 14.20
CA TRP A 4 23.64 -7.19 14.69
C TRP A 4 22.13 -6.89 14.68
N ILE A 5 21.28 -7.76 14.11
CA ILE A 5 19.82 -7.59 14.13
C ILE A 5 19.18 -8.70 14.99
N LEU A 6 19.57 -9.95 14.79
CA LEU A 6 18.93 -11.11 15.41
C LEU A 6 19.71 -11.72 16.59
N GLY A 7 21.00 -11.41 16.74
CA GLY A 7 21.85 -12.00 17.76
C GLY A 7 21.77 -11.24 19.08
N ASP A 8 21.77 -11.98 20.20
CA ASP A 8 21.86 -11.40 21.53
C ASP A 8 23.32 -10.98 21.83
N PRO A 9 23.61 -9.69 22.08
CA PRO A 9 24.96 -9.27 22.48
C PRO A 9 25.44 -9.92 23.79
N ALA A 10 24.52 -10.38 24.67
CA ALA A 10 24.86 -11.06 25.92
C ALA A 10 25.51 -12.44 25.71
N ASP A 11 25.32 -13.06 24.53
CA ASP A 11 25.94 -14.35 24.21
C ASP A 11 27.46 -14.26 23.99
N GLY A 12 27.99 -13.04 23.76
CA GLY A 12 29.43 -12.81 23.60
C GLY A 12 30.03 -13.41 22.32
N GLU A 13 29.21 -13.75 21.33
CA GLU A 13 29.66 -14.33 20.06
C GLU A 13 30.35 -13.31 19.13
N TRP A 14 30.18 -12.01 19.39
CA TRP A 14 30.80 -10.93 18.64
C TRP A 14 31.09 -9.72 19.53
N HIS A 15 32.08 -8.92 19.11
CA HIS A 15 32.47 -7.66 19.80
C HIS A 15 32.31 -6.44 18.90
N MET A 16 32.47 -6.62 17.57
CA MET A 16 32.30 -5.58 16.56
C MET A 16 31.66 -6.21 15.33
N TYR A 17 30.69 -5.51 14.73
CA TYR A 17 30.02 -5.92 13.49
C TYR A 17 29.82 -4.71 12.58
N THR A 18 30.06 -4.88 11.28
CA THR A 18 29.77 -3.84 10.28
C THR A 18 28.40 -4.08 9.66
N GLY A 19 27.42 -3.25 10.03
CA GLY A 19 26.11 -3.19 9.40
C GLY A 19 26.03 -2.08 8.36
N GLY A 20 25.03 -2.16 7.49
CA GLY A 20 24.65 -1.09 6.57
C GLY A 20 23.17 -0.76 6.75
N TRP A 21 22.81 0.50 6.50
CA TRP A 21 21.44 0.97 6.47
C TRP A 21 21.23 1.73 5.16
N ILE A 22 20.08 1.53 4.52
CA ILE A 22 19.70 2.23 3.30
C ILE A 22 18.50 3.12 3.60
N THR A 23 18.55 4.37 3.16
CA THR A 23 17.38 5.24 3.12
C THR A 23 16.73 5.07 1.75
N THR A 24 15.46 4.70 1.72
CA THR A 24 14.70 4.39 0.49
C THR A 24 13.99 5.61 -0.13
N VAL A 25 14.26 6.80 0.40
CA VAL A 25 13.66 8.07 -0.04
C VAL A 25 14.58 9.24 0.32
N VAL A 26 14.46 10.36 -0.39
CA VAL A 26 15.01 11.64 0.09
C VAL A 26 14.31 12.04 1.40
N SER A 27 15.02 11.88 2.52
CA SER A 27 14.47 12.18 3.85
C SER A 27 14.18 13.67 4.01
N ARG A 28 13.09 13.98 4.72
CA ARG A 28 12.66 15.34 5.04
C ARG A 28 12.86 15.70 6.51
N ASP A 29 12.95 14.69 7.37
CA ASP A 29 13.24 14.85 8.80
C ASP A 29 13.91 13.57 9.33
N ASP A 30 15.13 13.72 9.84
CA ASP A 30 15.93 12.63 10.44
C ASP A 30 16.05 12.76 11.97
N ALA A 31 15.15 13.52 12.61
CA ALA A 31 15.18 13.78 14.06
C ALA A 31 14.98 12.51 14.91
N ASP A 32 14.23 11.55 14.40
CA ASP A 32 13.92 10.27 15.07
C ASP A 32 15.11 9.30 15.09
N ASN A 33 16.09 9.46 14.20
CA ASN A 33 17.27 8.59 14.13
C ASN A 33 18.04 8.46 15.45
N PHE A 34 17.99 9.46 16.33
CA PHE A 34 18.61 9.35 17.65
C PHE A 34 17.88 8.33 18.54
N ALA A 35 16.55 8.35 18.55
CA ALA A 35 15.76 7.35 19.25
C ALA A 35 15.96 5.98 18.62
N PHE A 36 15.88 5.92 17.29
CA PHE A 36 16.00 4.67 16.57
C PHE A 36 17.36 4.00 16.78
N PHE A 37 18.48 4.71 16.60
CA PHE A 37 19.79 4.04 16.58
C PHE A 37 20.49 3.91 17.94
N TYR A 38 20.07 4.64 18.96
CA TYR A 38 20.78 4.73 20.25
C TYR A 38 19.93 4.37 21.47
N THR A 39 18.65 4.01 21.29
CA THR A 39 17.78 3.65 22.41
C THR A 39 16.97 2.39 22.09
N ASP A 40 16.31 1.86 23.11
CA ASP A 40 15.37 0.74 23.01
C ASP A 40 14.10 1.03 22.20
N MET A 41 13.90 2.28 21.75
CA MET A 41 12.71 2.74 21.01
C MET A 41 12.74 2.37 19.52
N GLY A 42 13.89 1.92 19.00
CA GLY A 42 14.00 1.47 17.61
C GLY A 42 13.33 0.11 17.40
N PHE A 43 14.12 -0.97 17.28
CA PHE A 43 13.58 -2.31 17.16
C PHE A 43 13.26 -2.93 18.52
N SER A 44 11.98 -2.89 18.91
CA SER A 44 11.47 -3.49 20.16
C SER A 44 11.77 -4.99 20.28
N TRP A 45 11.78 -5.71 19.16
CA TRP A 45 12.04 -7.15 19.08
C TRP A 45 13.53 -7.52 18.95
N SER A 46 14.42 -6.57 18.64
CA SER A 46 15.83 -6.87 18.42
C SER A 46 16.61 -6.86 19.75
N PRO A 47 17.27 -7.97 20.14
CA PRO A 47 18.07 -8.03 21.36
C PRO A 47 19.12 -6.92 21.48
N LEU A 48 19.75 -6.55 20.36
CA LEU A 48 20.75 -5.47 20.35
C LEU A 48 20.13 -4.12 20.72
N TRP A 49 18.96 -3.79 20.18
CA TRP A 49 18.28 -2.53 20.50
C TRP A 49 17.83 -2.49 21.96
N GLN A 50 17.33 -3.61 22.47
CA GLN A 50 16.91 -3.75 23.86
C GLN A 50 18.09 -3.72 24.85
N ALA A 51 19.33 -3.88 24.36
CA ALA A 51 20.54 -3.76 25.17
C ALA A 51 21.07 -2.32 25.26
N TYR A 52 20.54 -1.35 24.50
CA TYR A 52 20.99 0.03 24.58
C TYR A 52 20.58 0.68 25.90
N SER A 53 21.55 1.32 26.57
CA SER A 53 21.35 1.97 27.86
C SER A 53 21.97 3.38 27.85
N PRO A 54 21.43 4.30 27.05
CA PRO A 54 21.89 5.69 27.04
C PRO A 54 21.55 6.37 28.38
N SER A 55 22.23 7.47 28.69
CA SER A 55 21.86 8.32 29.83
C SER A 55 20.41 8.82 29.74
N ASP A 56 19.75 9.04 30.87
CA ASP A 56 18.39 9.58 30.94
C ASP A 56 18.24 10.90 30.16
N GLU A 57 19.25 11.77 30.21
CA GLU A 57 19.25 13.03 29.46
C GLU A 57 19.20 12.80 27.95
N PHE A 58 20.01 11.87 27.43
CA PHE A 58 20.00 11.54 26.01
C PHE A 58 18.69 10.88 25.61
N TYR A 59 18.21 9.91 26.38
CA TYR A 59 16.93 9.23 26.12
C TYR A 59 15.79 10.23 25.98
N ASN A 60 15.68 11.18 26.91
CA ASN A 60 14.62 12.19 26.91
C ASN A 60 14.72 13.15 25.72
N VAL A 61 15.93 13.54 25.29
CA VAL A 61 16.12 14.39 24.10
C VAL A 61 15.77 13.61 22.82
N ALA A 62 16.27 12.38 22.70
CA ALA A 62 15.98 11.50 21.56
C ALA A 62 14.48 11.24 21.42
N LYS A 63 13.80 10.97 22.54
CA LYS A 63 12.35 10.78 22.61
C LYS A 63 11.58 12.03 22.19
N GLN A 64 11.95 13.21 22.70
CA GLN A 64 11.32 14.48 22.30
C GLN A 64 11.44 14.73 20.79
N LEU A 65 12.60 14.45 20.22
CA LEU A 65 12.83 14.57 18.77
C LEU A 65 11.96 13.58 17.98
N ALA A 66 11.97 12.30 18.34
CA ALA A 66 11.21 11.25 17.65
C ALA A 66 9.68 11.46 17.73
N GLU A 67 9.19 11.88 18.89
CA GLU A 67 7.76 12.17 19.11
C GLU A 67 7.36 13.58 18.67
N LYS A 68 8.28 14.35 18.06
CA LYS A 68 8.08 15.73 17.61
C LYS A 68 7.54 16.67 18.69
N ARG A 69 7.98 16.46 19.94
CA ARG A 69 7.60 17.27 21.11
C ARG A 69 8.50 18.50 21.23
N PHE A 70 8.37 19.40 20.27
CA PHE A 70 8.98 20.73 20.26
C PHE A 70 7.98 21.74 19.72
N HIS A 71 8.11 22.99 20.13
CA HIS A 71 7.17 24.07 19.79
C HIS A 71 7.69 24.99 18.67
N SER A 72 8.94 24.82 18.25
CA SER A 72 9.54 25.62 17.18
C SER A 72 10.71 24.92 16.51
N MET A 73 11.07 25.39 15.32
CA MET A 73 12.29 24.94 14.64
C MET A 73 13.57 25.31 15.40
N ASP A 74 13.57 26.42 16.15
CA ASP A 74 14.71 26.81 16.97
C ASP A 74 14.93 25.84 18.14
N GLU A 75 13.85 25.45 18.81
CA GLU A 75 13.88 24.42 19.86
C GLU A 75 14.31 23.06 19.29
N ARG A 76 13.72 22.63 18.16
CA ARG A 76 14.15 21.41 17.45
C ARG A 76 15.66 21.45 17.16
N ASN A 77 16.17 22.57 16.65
CA ASN A 77 17.60 22.72 16.37
C ASN A 77 18.48 22.69 17.62
N GLN A 78 17.97 23.11 18.78
CA GLN A 78 18.69 22.98 20.05
C GLN A 78 18.74 21.51 20.51
N LEU A 79 17.60 20.82 20.47
CA LEU A 79 17.50 19.39 20.79
C LEU A 79 18.40 18.56 19.86
N MET A 80 18.40 18.81 18.56
CA MET A 80 19.28 18.13 17.60
C MET A 80 20.75 18.28 17.98
N ARG A 81 21.20 19.49 18.34
CA ARG A 81 22.59 19.74 18.77
C ARG A 81 22.95 18.98 20.04
N GLN A 82 22.03 18.90 21.01
CA GLN A 82 22.22 18.11 22.23
C GLN A 82 22.31 16.62 21.91
N ALA A 83 21.38 16.10 21.10
CA ALA A 83 21.35 14.70 20.68
C ALA A 83 22.64 14.29 19.96
N PHE A 84 23.18 15.15 19.08
CA PHE A 84 24.47 14.91 18.44
C PHE A 84 25.63 14.81 19.43
N GLN A 85 25.67 15.68 20.46
CA GLN A 85 26.70 15.62 21.49
C GLN A 85 26.61 14.33 22.30
N TYR A 86 25.41 13.92 22.68
CA TYR A 86 25.19 12.68 23.42
C TYR A 86 25.48 11.44 22.58
N ALA A 87 25.05 11.40 21.32
CA ALA A 87 25.34 10.30 20.41
C ALA A 87 26.84 10.05 20.23
N ILE A 88 27.64 11.12 20.14
CA ILE A 88 29.11 11.03 20.08
C ILE A 88 29.70 10.55 21.42
N GLN A 89 29.14 10.96 22.56
CA GLN A 89 29.60 10.51 23.88
C GLN A 89 29.28 9.04 24.15
N ASP A 90 28.08 8.61 23.77
CA ASP A 90 27.56 7.26 23.98
C ASP A 90 28.22 6.26 23.01
N SER A 91 28.33 6.62 21.72
CA SER A 91 29.12 5.90 20.71
C SER A 91 28.89 4.37 20.66
N VAL A 92 27.68 3.88 20.97
CA VAL A 92 27.30 2.47 20.72
C VAL A 92 27.39 2.10 19.23
N ARG A 93 27.48 3.10 18.35
CA ARG A 93 27.74 2.98 16.92
C ARG A 93 28.86 3.91 16.48
N VAL A 94 29.67 3.44 15.54
CA VAL A 94 30.68 4.24 14.84
C VAL A 94 30.26 4.37 13.37
N TRP A 95 29.80 5.55 12.98
CA TRP A 95 29.41 5.83 11.59
C TRP A 95 30.66 5.98 10.72
N LEU A 96 30.81 5.10 9.73
CA LEU A 96 32.06 4.96 8.97
C LEU A 96 32.07 5.71 7.62
N THR A 97 30.97 5.61 6.87
CA THR A 97 30.88 6.16 5.52
C THR A 97 29.43 6.48 5.18
N ASP A 98 29.25 7.59 4.47
CA ASP A 98 28.10 7.83 3.62
C ASP A 98 28.52 7.46 2.19
N GLN A 99 27.71 6.67 1.48
CA GLN A 99 28.10 6.05 0.21
C GLN A 99 27.42 6.74 -0.97
N THR A 100 28.21 7.10 -1.99
CA THR A 100 27.66 7.37 -3.32
C THR A 100 27.48 6.05 -4.06
N ALA A 101 26.24 5.57 -4.17
CA ALA A 101 25.91 4.38 -4.93
C ALA A 101 25.92 4.67 -6.45
N VAL A 102 26.46 3.73 -7.24
CA VAL A 102 26.45 3.82 -8.71
C VAL A 102 25.34 2.95 -9.28
N TRP A 103 24.37 3.58 -9.92
CA TRP A 103 23.26 2.91 -10.61
C TRP A 103 23.52 2.87 -12.11
N ALA A 104 23.76 1.67 -12.65
CA ALA A 104 24.04 1.49 -14.07
C ALA A 104 22.78 1.13 -14.85
N ARG A 105 22.53 1.83 -15.96
CA ARG A 105 21.49 1.48 -16.94
C ARG A 105 22.02 1.52 -18.37
N ARG A 106 21.36 0.81 -19.28
CA ARG A 106 21.64 0.97 -20.72
C ARG A 106 21.22 2.37 -21.16
N LYS A 107 21.97 2.96 -22.09
CA LYS A 107 21.75 4.33 -22.58
C LYS A 107 20.32 4.57 -23.09
N ASN A 108 19.72 3.57 -23.74
CA ASN A 108 18.38 3.65 -24.33
C ASN A 108 17.24 3.28 -23.37
N ILE A 109 17.53 2.97 -22.10
CA ILE A 109 16.52 2.76 -21.07
C ILE A 109 16.41 4.06 -20.28
N ASP A 110 15.23 4.60 -20.11
CA ASP A 110 15.01 5.81 -19.32
C ASP A 110 13.99 5.52 -18.21
N ALA A 111 14.28 5.99 -17.01
CA ALA A 111 13.47 5.82 -15.80
C ALA A 111 13.87 6.89 -14.80
N VAL A 112 12.92 7.35 -14.00
CA VAL A 112 13.16 8.32 -12.93
C VAL A 112 13.99 7.66 -11.83
N LEU A 113 15.09 8.33 -11.47
CA LEU A 113 16.02 7.94 -10.42
C LEU A 113 15.75 8.81 -9.18
N ASP A 114 15.57 8.18 -8.03
CA ASP A 114 15.54 8.85 -6.72
C ASP A 114 16.97 9.22 -6.27
N LEU A 115 17.16 10.41 -5.70
CA LEU A 115 18.49 10.90 -5.31
C LEU A 115 19.10 10.15 -4.12
N ALA A 116 18.28 9.56 -3.24
CA ALA A 116 18.74 8.79 -2.09
C ALA A 116 18.83 7.29 -2.42
N ALA A 117 17.79 6.74 -3.05
CA ALA A 117 17.61 5.30 -3.20
C ALA A 117 17.80 4.77 -4.63
N GLY A 118 18.08 5.65 -5.59
CA GLY A 118 18.29 5.29 -6.98
C GLY A 118 17.05 4.69 -7.62
N TYR A 119 17.12 3.44 -8.05
CA TYR A 119 15.99 2.71 -8.65
C TYR A 119 15.27 1.78 -7.66
N ALA A 120 15.70 1.73 -6.41
CA ALA A 120 15.03 0.98 -5.35
C ALA A 120 13.86 1.78 -4.73
N THR A 121 13.00 2.34 -5.60
CA THR A 121 11.86 3.19 -5.23
C THR A 121 10.64 2.87 -6.11
N PRO A 122 9.41 3.20 -5.67
CA PRO A 122 8.20 2.94 -6.46
C PRO A 122 8.05 3.82 -7.71
N SER A 123 9.01 4.68 -8.06
CA SER A 123 8.89 5.59 -9.22
C SER A 123 9.24 4.93 -10.57
N TRP A 124 10.11 3.92 -10.58
CA TRP A 124 10.54 3.29 -11.83
C TRP A 124 9.39 2.61 -12.62
N PRO A 125 8.40 1.93 -11.99
CA PRO A 125 7.32 1.28 -12.74
C PRO A 125 6.49 2.29 -13.55
N PHE A 126 6.32 3.51 -13.06
CA PHE A 126 5.51 4.53 -13.74
C PHE A 126 6.29 5.28 -14.83
N THR A 127 7.61 5.15 -14.86
CA THR A 127 8.48 6.02 -15.68
C THR A 127 9.39 5.25 -16.63
N LEU A 128 9.49 3.92 -16.48
CA LEU A 128 10.33 3.06 -17.29
C LEU A 128 9.90 3.09 -18.77
N ARG A 129 10.83 3.48 -19.65
CA ARG A 129 10.62 3.51 -21.09
C ARG A 129 11.88 3.14 -21.86
N LYS A 130 11.70 2.63 -23.07
CA LYS A 130 12.75 2.47 -24.06
C LYS A 130 12.73 3.68 -24.99
N GLU A 131 13.85 4.37 -25.12
CA GLU A 131 13.92 5.57 -25.95
C GLU A 131 13.62 5.23 -27.42
N GLY A 132 12.61 5.90 -28.00
CA GLY A 132 12.19 5.69 -29.39
C GLY A 132 11.40 4.41 -29.67
N GLU A 133 11.01 3.66 -28.64
CA GLU A 133 10.25 2.41 -28.78
C GLU A 133 9.03 2.39 -27.84
N GLU A 134 7.85 2.06 -28.37
CA GLU A 134 6.67 1.79 -27.55
C GLU A 134 6.68 0.34 -27.08
N GLY A 135 6.58 0.14 -25.76
CA GLY A 135 6.63 -1.18 -25.14
C GLY A 135 8.01 -1.86 -25.24
N GLY A 136 7.99 -3.19 -25.35
CA GLY A 136 9.19 -4.03 -25.38
C GLY A 136 9.47 -4.71 -24.04
N THR A 137 10.69 -5.25 -23.92
CA THR A 137 11.14 -5.99 -22.73
C THR A 137 12.40 -5.36 -22.19
N VAL A 138 12.44 -5.19 -20.87
CA VAL A 138 13.61 -4.74 -20.10
C VAL A 138 13.97 -5.84 -19.12
N THR A 139 15.27 -6.15 -19.03
CA THR A 139 15.81 -7.03 -17.99
C THR A 139 16.39 -6.13 -16.90
N ILE A 140 15.86 -6.26 -15.69
CA ILE A 140 16.35 -5.54 -14.51
C ILE A 140 17.17 -6.54 -13.69
N GLY A 141 18.41 -6.17 -13.35
CA GLY A 141 19.23 -6.92 -12.42
C GLY A 141 18.97 -6.44 -11.00
N ASN A 142 18.71 -7.37 -10.09
CA ASN A 142 18.58 -7.12 -8.65
C ASN A 142 19.59 -7.99 -7.89
N SER A 143 19.97 -7.61 -6.68
CA SER A 143 20.96 -8.37 -5.90
C SER A 143 20.39 -9.69 -5.40
N GLU A 144 19.12 -9.70 -5.02
CA GLU A 144 18.31 -10.87 -4.71
C GLU A 144 16.92 -10.68 -5.33
N VAL A 145 16.13 -11.74 -5.44
CA VAL A 145 14.75 -11.70 -5.93
C VAL A 145 13.95 -12.78 -5.21
N ILE A 146 12.87 -12.38 -4.53
CA ILE A 146 11.97 -13.27 -3.76
C ILE A 146 12.71 -13.89 -2.57
N VAL A 147 13.01 -13.07 -1.57
CA VAL A 147 13.75 -13.46 -0.37
C VAL A 147 12.82 -14.09 0.67
N GLU A 148 11.64 -13.49 0.88
CA GLU A 148 10.69 -13.91 1.90
C GLU A 148 9.29 -14.17 1.32
N PRO A 149 8.42 -14.90 2.04
CA PRO A 149 7.02 -15.09 1.67
C PRO A 149 6.29 -13.77 1.39
N TRP A 150 5.52 -13.69 0.31
CA TRP A 150 4.68 -12.52 0.05
C TRP A 150 3.27 -12.75 0.57
N ASN A 151 2.82 -11.91 1.48
CA ASN A 151 1.44 -11.84 1.93
C ASN A 151 1.14 -10.39 2.38
N PRO A 152 -0.12 -9.93 2.33
CA PRO A 152 -0.45 -8.53 2.50
C PRO A 152 -0.43 -8.04 3.97
N VAL A 153 -0.17 -8.93 4.93
CA VAL A 153 -0.31 -8.67 6.37
C VAL A 153 1.04 -8.57 7.07
N ALA A 154 1.89 -9.59 6.92
CA ALA A 154 3.17 -9.74 7.59
C ALA A 154 4.15 -10.52 6.68
N GLY A 155 4.10 -10.23 5.38
CA GLY A 155 5.02 -10.77 4.38
C GLY A 155 6.29 -9.94 4.22
N SER A 156 7.03 -10.25 3.16
CA SER A 156 8.33 -9.65 2.87
C SER A 156 8.28 -8.12 2.82
N ASN A 157 9.17 -7.49 3.59
CA ASN A 157 9.51 -6.07 3.51
C ASN A 157 10.95 -5.84 3.00
N TRP A 158 11.62 -6.89 2.51
CA TRP A 158 12.96 -6.77 1.94
C TRP A 158 12.92 -5.91 0.68
N ILE A 159 13.86 -4.96 0.57
CA ILE A 159 13.91 -4.03 -0.57
C ILE A 159 13.96 -4.72 -1.94
N TYR A 160 14.51 -5.93 -1.97
CA TYR A 160 14.60 -6.76 -3.17
C TYR A 160 13.24 -7.26 -3.66
N ASP A 161 12.34 -7.52 -2.72
CA ASP A 161 10.98 -8.00 -2.95
C ASP A 161 10.03 -6.83 -3.14
N THR A 162 10.11 -5.82 -2.27
CA THR A 162 9.24 -4.64 -2.32
C THR A 162 9.39 -3.86 -3.63
N CYS A 163 10.60 -3.81 -4.21
CA CYS A 163 10.81 -3.20 -5.53
C CYS A 163 9.92 -3.82 -6.63
N ILE A 164 9.64 -5.12 -6.53
CA ILE A 164 8.76 -5.86 -7.46
C ILE A 164 7.30 -5.67 -7.04
N GLN A 165 7.00 -5.75 -5.74
CA GLN A 165 5.66 -5.52 -5.20
C GLN A 165 5.11 -4.12 -5.56
N TRP A 166 5.93 -3.07 -5.47
CA TRP A 166 5.58 -1.70 -5.85
C TRP A 166 5.17 -1.60 -7.32
N ALA A 167 5.82 -2.35 -8.20
CA ALA A 167 5.43 -2.40 -9.61
C ALA A 167 4.05 -3.03 -9.80
N THR A 168 3.66 -3.94 -8.89
CA THR A 168 2.31 -4.50 -8.85
C THR A 168 1.28 -3.56 -8.21
N GLY A 169 1.71 -2.45 -7.60
CA GLY A 169 0.84 -1.52 -6.90
C GLY A 169 0.70 -1.82 -5.42
N TYR A 170 1.43 -2.80 -4.86
CA TYR A 170 1.45 -3.06 -3.42
C TYR A 170 2.62 -2.35 -2.77
N GLU A 171 2.37 -1.61 -1.68
CA GLU A 171 3.36 -0.77 -1.01
C GLU A 171 4.26 -1.46 0.02
N GLY A 172 3.94 -2.70 0.38
CA GLY A 172 4.60 -3.42 1.46
C GLY A 172 3.82 -3.35 2.77
N VAL A 173 4.18 -4.22 3.71
CA VAL A 173 3.61 -4.23 5.06
C VAL A 173 4.12 -3.02 5.85
N GLY A 174 3.21 -2.29 6.51
CA GLY A 174 3.56 -1.20 7.43
C GLY A 174 3.95 0.12 6.77
N SER A 175 3.78 0.26 5.45
CA SER A 175 3.94 1.54 4.74
C SER A 175 2.58 2.22 4.56
N ALA A 176 2.62 3.55 4.43
CA ALA A 176 1.47 4.34 4.04
C ALA A 176 1.28 4.35 2.50
N SER A 177 0.01 4.58 2.13
CA SER A 177 -0.73 4.33 0.88
C SER A 177 -0.08 4.68 -0.48
N MET A 178 -0.30 3.81 -1.49
CA MET A 178 -0.09 4.05 -2.93
C MET A 178 -1.00 5.16 -3.49
N ALA A 179 -1.79 5.82 -2.64
CA ALA A 179 -2.38 7.12 -2.92
C ALA A 179 -1.33 8.15 -3.36
N PHE A 180 -0.07 8.03 -2.91
CA PHE A 180 1.02 8.94 -3.26
C PHE A 180 2.29 8.21 -3.69
N LEU A 181 3.13 8.92 -4.45
CA LEU A 181 4.54 8.61 -4.66
C LEU A 181 5.43 9.65 -4.00
N ARG A 182 6.67 9.27 -3.67
CA ARG A 182 7.68 10.22 -3.19
C ARG A 182 8.37 10.90 -4.36
N HIS A 183 8.48 12.22 -4.29
CA HIS A 183 9.19 13.00 -5.30
C HIS A 183 10.70 12.68 -5.23
N PRO A 184 11.32 12.24 -6.33
CA PRO A 184 12.67 11.65 -6.34
C PRO A 184 13.79 12.59 -5.91
N THR A 185 13.54 13.92 -5.89
CA THR A 185 14.55 14.91 -5.53
C THR A 185 14.23 15.70 -4.27
N THR A 186 12.95 15.82 -3.89
CA THR A 186 12.53 16.66 -2.76
C THR A 186 12.01 15.83 -1.60
N GLY A 187 11.66 14.56 -1.82
CA GLY A 187 11.05 13.70 -0.82
C GLY A 187 9.57 14.02 -0.53
N LEU A 188 9.01 15.08 -1.13
CA LEU A 188 7.61 15.47 -0.93
C LEU A 188 6.66 14.46 -1.59
N GLN A 189 5.42 14.41 -1.09
CA GLN A 189 4.39 13.55 -1.67
C GLN A 189 3.90 14.09 -3.00
N VAL A 190 3.68 13.17 -3.94
CA VAL A 190 3.11 13.42 -5.27
C VAL A 190 1.84 12.56 -5.38
N PRO A 191 0.65 13.16 -5.53
CA PRO A 191 -0.58 12.40 -5.70
C PRO A 191 -0.50 11.42 -6.87
N LEU A 192 -0.86 10.16 -6.62
CA LEU A 192 -1.03 9.13 -7.65
C LEU A 192 -2.50 8.77 -7.85
N HIS A 193 -3.25 8.62 -6.75
CA HIS A 193 -4.66 8.24 -6.76
C HIS A 193 -5.54 9.21 -5.95
N VAL A 194 -5.10 10.47 -5.84
CA VAL A 194 -5.77 11.52 -5.08
C VAL A 194 -5.99 12.73 -5.99
N GLU A 195 -7.22 13.26 -5.98
CA GLU A 195 -7.59 14.46 -6.74
C GLU A 195 -7.32 15.76 -5.95
N SER A 196 -7.62 15.76 -4.65
CA SER A 196 -7.43 16.92 -3.77
C SER A 196 -7.47 16.53 -2.30
N VAL A 197 -6.89 17.37 -1.44
CA VAL A 197 -6.86 17.20 0.02
C VAL A 197 -7.13 18.53 0.72
N ASP A 198 -8.00 18.51 1.72
CA ASP A 198 -8.17 19.60 2.67
C ASP A 198 -7.68 19.13 4.06
N MET A 199 -6.67 19.82 4.60
CA MET A 199 -6.08 19.51 5.91
C MET A 199 -6.29 20.64 6.91
N GLU A 200 -6.89 20.32 8.04
CA GLU A 200 -6.95 21.16 9.23
C GLU A 200 -6.04 20.58 10.32
N ILE A 201 -5.21 21.40 10.94
CA ILE A 201 -4.35 20.99 12.06
C ILE A 201 -4.36 22.02 13.19
N VAL A 202 -4.19 21.56 14.43
CA VAL A 202 -4.11 22.44 15.60
C VAL A 202 -2.99 23.48 15.48
N GLU A 203 -3.25 24.70 15.94
CA GLU A 203 -2.34 25.86 15.81
C GLU A 203 -0.95 25.67 16.43
N ASP A 204 -0.83 24.82 17.45
CA ASP A 204 0.42 24.53 18.16
C ASP A 204 1.27 23.43 17.49
N ALA A 205 0.78 22.81 16.42
CA ALA A 205 1.55 21.85 15.64
C ALA A 205 2.64 22.56 14.80
N VAL A 206 3.88 22.05 14.91
CA VAL A 206 5.03 22.48 14.10
C VAL A 206 4.98 21.75 12.74
N THR A 207 3.96 22.07 11.95
CA THR A 207 3.69 21.48 10.62
C THR A 207 3.51 22.59 9.60
N PHE A 208 4.11 22.45 8.42
CA PHE A 208 4.14 23.44 7.35
C PHE A 208 3.74 22.79 6.02
N SER A 209 3.03 23.53 5.17
CA SER A 209 2.78 23.15 3.78
C SER A 209 3.89 23.66 2.87
N ASN A 210 4.15 22.96 1.78
CA ASN A 210 5.15 23.33 0.79
C ASN A 210 4.50 23.94 -0.47
N PRO A 211 5.12 24.94 -1.14
CA PRO A 211 4.59 25.53 -2.37
C PRO A 211 4.34 24.52 -3.50
N GLU A 212 5.11 23.43 -3.54
CA GLU A 212 4.99 22.35 -4.52
C GLU A 212 3.70 21.52 -4.39
N SER A 213 2.93 21.72 -3.32
CA SER A 213 1.68 20.98 -3.04
C SER A 213 0.44 21.88 -3.08
N GLU A 214 0.56 23.17 -3.38
CA GLU A 214 -0.55 24.13 -3.40
C GLU A 214 -1.65 23.80 -4.44
N ASP A 215 -1.36 22.97 -5.43
CA ASP A 215 -2.31 22.55 -6.47
C ASP A 215 -3.26 21.42 -6.03
N TRP A 216 -2.89 20.64 -5.01
CA TRP A 216 -3.70 19.52 -4.50
C TRP A 216 -3.96 19.56 -3.00
N LEU A 217 -3.18 20.31 -2.20
CA LEU A 217 -3.29 20.41 -0.75
C LEU A 217 -3.73 21.81 -0.30
N THR A 218 -4.93 21.90 0.27
CA THR A 218 -5.35 23.04 1.08
C THR A 218 -4.91 22.82 2.53
N PHE A 219 -4.11 23.73 3.09
CA PHE A 219 -3.63 23.63 4.47
C PHE A 219 -4.15 24.77 5.35
N GLN A 220 -4.75 24.42 6.49
CA GLN A 220 -5.28 25.38 7.45
C GLN A 220 -4.89 25.02 8.89
N ARG A 221 -4.49 26.04 9.67
CA ARG A 221 -4.40 25.92 11.14
C ARG A 221 -5.72 26.33 11.79
N VAL A 222 -6.13 25.56 12.81
CA VAL A 222 -7.38 25.78 13.55
C VAL A 222 -7.16 25.68 15.06
N SER A 223 -8.01 26.35 15.85
CA SER A 223 -7.90 26.30 17.32
C SER A 223 -8.21 24.93 17.92
N SER A 224 -8.99 24.11 17.21
CA SER A 224 -9.32 22.73 17.61
C SER A 224 -9.84 21.94 16.43
N VAL A 225 -9.48 20.67 16.32
CA VAL A 225 -10.10 19.71 15.39
C VAL A 225 -11.12 18.86 16.14
N GLN A 226 -12.38 18.92 15.71
CA GLN A 226 -13.48 18.16 16.32
C GLN A 226 -13.71 16.85 15.56
N VAL A 227 -13.87 15.75 16.30
CA VAL A 227 -14.18 14.43 15.72
C VAL A 227 -15.71 14.23 15.71
N PRO A 228 -16.34 13.97 14.55
CA PRO A 228 -17.76 13.68 14.46
C PRO A 228 -18.14 12.44 15.28
N SER A 229 -19.26 12.50 15.99
CA SER A 229 -19.69 11.40 16.86
C SER A 229 -19.98 10.10 16.12
N ASP A 230 -20.28 10.16 14.82
CA ASP A 230 -20.55 9.02 13.95
C ASP A 230 -19.31 8.52 13.19
N ALA A 231 -18.13 9.13 13.38
CA ALA A 231 -16.89 8.64 12.81
C ALA A 231 -16.51 7.27 13.40
N TRP A 232 -15.93 6.40 12.60
CA TRP A 232 -15.54 5.05 12.99
C TRP A 232 -14.26 5.09 13.81
N TYR A 233 -14.35 4.73 15.08
CA TYR A 233 -13.23 4.81 16.03
C TYR A 233 -12.56 3.45 16.22
N ALA A 234 -13.36 2.40 16.44
CA ALA A 234 -12.88 1.05 16.66
C ALA A 234 -13.82 -0.03 16.12
N TRP A 235 -13.36 -1.28 16.16
CA TRP A 235 -14.18 -2.47 15.95
C TRP A 235 -14.30 -3.25 17.26
N ASP A 236 -15.54 -3.58 17.65
CA ASP A 236 -15.83 -4.47 18.76
C ASP A 236 -15.75 -5.92 18.25
N THR A 237 -14.62 -6.57 18.56
CA THR A 237 -14.32 -7.95 18.17
C THR A 237 -15.24 -8.98 18.82
N THR A 238 -15.90 -8.65 19.94
CA THR A 238 -16.84 -9.56 20.60
C THR A 238 -18.22 -9.48 19.96
N ASN A 239 -18.74 -8.26 19.78
CA ASN A 239 -20.07 -8.04 19.23
C ASN A 239 -20.10 -7.90 17.69
N LYS A 240 -18.93 -7.97 17.05
CA LYS A 240 -18.73 -7.85 15.59
C LYS A 240 -19.42 -6.60 15.01
N LYS A 241 -19.10 -5.43 15.56
CA LYS A 241 -19.68 -4.16 15.11
C LYS A 241 -18.71 -2.99 15.21
N ILE A 242 -18.95 -1.95 14.43
CA ILE A 242 -18.25 -0.67 14.56
C ILE A 242 -18.60 -0.01 15.90
N VAL A 243 -17.58 0.54 16.55
CA VAL A 243 -17.68 1.48 17.66
C VAL A 243 -17.39 2.87 17.12
N THR A 244 -18.37 3.75 17.26
CA THR A 244 -18.27 5.14 16.83
C THR A 244 -17.48 5.99 17.83
N ALA A 245 -16.94 7.12 17.37
CA ALA A 245 -16.24 8.08 18.23
C ALA A 245 -17.13 8.59 19.37
N GLY A 246 -18.43 8.78 19.11
CA GLY A 246 -19.42 9.17 20.11
C GLY A 246 -19.62 8.11 21.20
N GLU A 247 -19.72 6.83 20.83
CA GLU A 247 -19.78 5.71 21.79
C GLU A 247 -18.49 5.59 22.61
N ALA A 248 -17.34 5.88 22.00
CA ALA A 248 -16.04 5.87 22.67
C ALA A 248 -15.75 7.13 23.52
N GLY A 249 -16.59 8.16 23.44
CA GLY A 249 -16.36 9.44 24.12
C GLY A 249 -15.21 10.28 23.54
N VAL A 250 -14.84 10.02 22.30
CA VAL A 250 -13.76 10.69 21.57
C VAL A 250 -14.32 11.89 20.82
N THR A 251 -13.76 13.07 21.09
CA THR A 251 -14.29 14.34 20.58
C THR A 251 -13.28 15.21 19.84
N ALA A 252 -11.98 14.89 19.92
CA ALA A 252 -10.92 15.71 19.34
C ALA A 252 -9.76 14.87 18.81
N ALA A 253 -9.05 15.43 17.84
CA ALA A 253 -7.80 14.93 17.26
C ALA A 253 -6.82 16.11 17.05
N LYS A 254 -5.58 15.86 16.61
CA LYS A 254 -4.65 16.94 16.24
C LYS A 254 -4.85 17.42 14.80
N ALA A 255 -5.19 16.52 13.88
CA ALA A 255 -5.40 16.83 12.47
C ALA A 255 -6.67 16.16 11.94
N LYS A 256 -7.35 16.86 11.02
CA LYS A 256 -8.38 16.35 10.12
C LYS A 256 -7.84 16.42 8.70
N VAL A 257 -7.87 15.30 7.99
CA VAL A 257 -7.43 15.19 6.60
C VAL A 257 -8.60 14.68 5.77
N VAL A 258 -9.13 15.52 4.89
CA VAL A 258 -10.20 15.17 3.96
C VAL A 258 -9.58 14.87 2.61
N ILE A 259 -9.66 13.61 2.16
CA ILE A 259 -9.06 13.17 0.91
C ILE A 259 -10.16 12.86 -0.10
N ASN A 260 -10.09 13.51 -1.26
CA ASN A 260 -10.90 13.16 -2.42
C ASN A 260 -10.08 12.22 -3.32
N TYR A 261 -10.50 10.96 -3.39
CA TYR A 261 -9.89 9.94 -4.26
C TYR A 261 -10.49 9.93 -5.67
N GLY A 262 -11.53 10.73 -5.95
CA GLY A 262 -12.25 10.72 -7.21
C GLY A 262 -13.24 9.56 -7.34
N ASP A 263 -13.76 9.35 -8.55
CA ASP A 263 -14.75 8.29 -8.82
C ASP A 263 -14.06 6.92 -9.04
N VAL A 264 -13.48 6.36 -7.97
CA VAL A 264 -12.69 5.11 -8.04
C VAL A 264 -13.52 3.85 -7.88
N LEU A 265 -14.60 3.93 -7.08
CA LEU A 265 -15.49 2.80 -6.81
C LEU A 265 -16.25 2.42 -8.09
N GLY A 266 -16.14 1.17 -8.53
CA GLY A 266 -16.74 0.71 -9.77
C GLY A 266 -15.91 0.99 -11.04
N ASN A 267 -14.85 1.79 -10.96
CA ASN A 267 -14.08 2.24 -12.13
C ASN A 267 -12.63 1.72 -12.16
N VAL A 268 -12.00 1.51 -11.00
CA VAL A 268 -10.64 0.95 -10.93
C VAL A 268 -10.68 -0.57 -10.95
N LYS A 269 -9.85 -1.21 -11.76
CA LYS A 269 -9.77 -2.68 -11.89
C LYS A 269 -8.50 -3.24 -11.24
N TYR A 270 -8.65 -4.38 -10.59
CA TYR A 270 -7.53 -5.23 -10.17
C TYR A 270 -7.06 -6.12 -11.32
N HIS A 271 -5.88 -6.73 -11.15
CA HIS A 271 -5.24 -7.56 -12.17
C HIS A 271 -6.03 -8.82 -12.55
N ASP A 272 -6.89 -9.32 -11.67
CA ASP A 272 -7.80 -10.43 -11.93
C ASP A 272 -9.10 -10.02 -12.65
N GLY A 273 -9.23 -8.73 -12.99
CA GLY A 273 -10.40 -8.15 -13.65
C GLY A 273 -11.56 -7.83 -12.72
N SER A 274 -11.43 -8.07 -11.42
CA SER A 274 -12.37 -7.56 -10.43
C SER A 274 -12.26 -6.03 -10.31
N VAL A 275 -13.29 -5.39 -9.77
CA VAL A 275 -13.42 -3.93 -9.75
C VAL A 275 -13.41 -3.46 -8.30
N MET A 276 -12.71 -2.37 -8.00
CA MET A 276 -12.64 -1.77 -6.68
C MET A 276 -14.03 -1.37 -6.16
N THR A 277 -14.37 -1.81 -4.94
CA THR A 277 -15.61 -1.45 -4.24
C THR A 277 -15.31 -0.92 -2.84
N LEU A 278 -16.31 -0.35 -2.17
CA LEU A 278 -16.14 0.17 -0.82
C LEU A 278 -15.72 -0.93 0.17
N ALA A 279 -16.09 -2.19 -0.07
CA ALA A 279 -15.64 -3.34 0.72
C ALA A 279 -14.11 -3.48 0.75
N ASP A 280 -13.43 -3.17 -0.36
CA ASP A 280 -11.96 -3.20 -0.45
C ASP A 280 -11.32 -2.15 0.50
N TRP A 281 -11.98 -1.00 0.70
CA TRP A 281 -11.52 0.09 1.58
C TRP A 281 -11.77 -0.18 3.06
N VAL A 282 -12.83 -0.92 3.41
CA VAL A 282 -13.23 -1.07 4.82
C VAL A 282 -12.80 -2.38 5.46
N VAL A 283 -12.40 -3.41 4.69
CA VAL A 283 -12.04 -4.74 5.21
C VAL A 283 -10.86 -4.73 6.18
N GLY A 284 -9.90 -3.83 5.96
CA GLY A 284 -8.73 -3.69 6.83
C GLY A 284 -9.09 -3.23 8.25
N PHE A 285 -10.18 -2.46 8.39
CA PHE A 285 -10.55 -1.86 9.66
C PHE A 285 -10.96 -2.88 10.74
N PRO A 286 -11.93 -3.80 10.55
CA PRO A 286 -12.19 -4.84 11.54
C PRO A 286 -10.99 -5.77 11.72
N TYR A 287 -10.28 -6.08 10.64
CA TYR A 287 -9.14 -7.00 10.65
C TYR A 287 -8.06 -6.61 11.66
N ILE A 288 -7.61 -5.35 11.67
CA ILE A 288 -6.52 -4.92 12.57
C ILE A 288 -6.87 -5.05 14.05
N PHE A 289 -8.15 -4.95 14.45
CA PHE A 289 -8.55 -5.18 15.85
C PHE A 289 -8.65 -6.67 16.16
N GLU A 290 -9.16 -7.48 15.24
CA GLU A 290 -9.22 -8.94 15.38
C GLU A 290 -7.82 -9.53 15.52
N ARG A 291 -6.83 -8.94 14.85
CA ARG A 291 -5.44 -9.39 14.91
C ARG A 291 -4.80 -9.26 16.29
N VAL A 292 -5.30 -8.38 17.15
CA VAL A 292 -4.74 -8.11 18.49
C VAL A 292 -5.66 -8.52 19.65
N ASP A 293 -6.82 -9.10 19.35
CA ASP A 293 -7.69 -9.69 20.35
C ASP A 293 -7.33 -11.16 20.57
N GLU A 294 -6.82 -11.49 21.77
CA GLU A 294 -6.43 -12.85 22.18
C GLU A 294 -7.54 -13.91 21.99
N THR A 295 -8.80 -13.49 21.96
CA THR A 295 -9.94 -14.39 21.76
C THR A 295 -10.28 -14.63 20.29
N SER A 296 -9.73 -13.82 19.38
CA SER A 296 -9.92 -13.98 17.94
C SER A 296 -9.10 -15.16 17.41
N PRO A 297 -9.63 -15.98 16.49
CA PRO A 297 -8.83 -16.99 15.79
C PRO A 297 -7.72 -16.36 14.94
N LEU A 298 -7.81 -15.06 14.67
CA LEU A 298 -6.82 -14.27 13.95
C LEU A 298 -5.76 -13.66 14.88
N TYR A 299 -5.78 -13.88 16.20
CA TYR A 299 -4.83 -13.28 17.12
C TYR A 299 -3.36 -13.54 16.74
N ASP A 300 -2.52 -12.52 16.81
CA ASP A 300 -1.07 -12.62 16.67
C ASP A 300 -0.38 -11.65 17.62
N GLU A 301 0.37 -12.20 18.57
CA GLU A 301 1.10 -11.45 19.58
C GLU A 301 2.11 -10.48 18.94
N ALA A 302 2.71 -10.86 17.81
CA ALA A 302 3.68 -10.02 17.11
C ALA A 302 3.07 -8.71 16.55
N ALA A 303 1.74 -8.66 16.37
CA ALA A 303 1.05 -7.48 15.86
C ALA A 303 0.69 -6.44 16.94
N VAL A 304 0.73 -6.82 18.23
CA VAL A 304 0.30 -5.98 19.36
C VAL A 304 1.13 -4.68 19.49
N PRO A 305 2.46 -4.69 19.36
CA PRO A 305 3.26 -3.47 19.46
C PRO A 305 2.90 -2.43 18.39
N ASP A 306 2.82 -2.84 17.13
CA ASP A 306 2.51 -1.97 16.00
C ASP A 306 1.08 -1.41 16.09
N PHE A 307 0.12 -2.25 16.46
CA PHE A 307 -1.25 -1.78 16.72
C PHE A 307 -1.29 -0.73 17.82
N SER A 308 -0.52 -0.90 18.91
CA SER A 308 -0.48 0.07 20.01
C SER A 308 0.02 1.43 19.53
N VAL A 309 1.04 1.46 18.66
CA VAL A 309 1.54 2.69 18.03
C VAL A 309 0.49 3.29 17.10
N TRP A 310 -0.06 2.50 16.19
CA TRP A 310 -1.10 2.94 15.25
C TRP A 310 -2.30 3.50 16.00
N ARG A 311 -2.77 2.84 17.07
CA ARG A 311 -3.95 3.24 17.83
C ARG A 311 -3.78 4.58 18.55
N ASN A 312 -2.57 4.90 18.98
CA ASN A 312 -2.25 6.20 19.58
C ASN A 312 -2.28 7.35 18.57
N LEU A 313 -1.99 7.04 17.30
CA LEU A 313 -1.84 8.02 16.22
C LEU A 313 -3.11 8.15 15.37
N PHE A 314 -3.79 7.06 15.06
CA PHE A 314 -5.08 7.06 14.38
C PHE A 314 -6.17 7.34 15.42
N ILE A 315 -7.19 8.13 15.07
CA ILE A 315 -8.33 8.41 15.97
C ILE A 315 -9.60 7.82 15.37
N ALA A 316 -10.02 8.32 14.21
CA ALA A 316 -11.21 7.82 13.54
C ALA A 316 -11.16 8.14 12.05
N PHE A 317 -12.01 7.50 11.25
CA PHE A 317 -12.29 7.97 9.90
C PHE A 317 -13.80 8.02 9.64
N LYS A 318 -14.19 8.76 8.61
CA LYS A 318 -15.57 8.84 8.15
C LYS A 318 -15.63 8.89 6.64
N ILE A 319 -16.40 7.99 6.04
CA ILE A 319 -16.73 8.05 4.61
C ILE A 319 -17.76 9.17 4.43
N GLN A 320 -17.38 10.24 3.74
CA GLN A 320 -18.23 11.41 3.50
C GLN A 320 -19.06 11.26 2.22
N SER A 321 -18.48 10.64 1.20
CA SER A 321 -19.14 10.38 -0.08
C SER A 321 -18.52 9.16 -0.76
N GLU A 322 -19.28 8.45 -1.59
CA GLU A 322 -18.82 7.28 -2.37
C GLU A 322 -18.54 7.63 -3.84
N HIS A 323 -19.18 8.68 -4.38
CA HIS A 323 -19.07 9.10 -5.78
C HIS A 323 -19.06 10.65 -5.90
N PRO A 324 -17.89 11.29 -5.97
CA PRO A 324 -16.55 10.72 -5.80
C PRO A 324 -16.33 10.19 -4.39
N LEU A 325 -15.36 9.28 -4.21
CA LEU A 325 -15.00 8.77 -2.91
C LEU A 325 -14.25 9.84 -2.11
N ILE A 326 -14.85 10.30 -1.02
CA ILE A 326 -14.26 11.29 -0.11
C ILE A 326 -14.26 10.70 1.30
N ILE A 327 -13.08 10.65 1.92
CA ILE A 327 -12.90 10.12 3.28
C ILE A 327 -12.25 11.20 4.16
N GLU A 328 -12.82 11.41 5.34
CA GLU A 328 -12.25 12.22 6.40
C GLU A 328 -11.47 11.33 7.37
N TYR A 329 -10.20 11.63 7.59
CA TYR A 329 -9.36 10.96 8.58
C TYR A 329 -9.06 11.91 9.74
N TYR A 330 -9.10 11.38 10.95
CA TYR A 330 -8.81 12.09 12.19
C TYR A 330 -7.62 11.42 12.86
N VAL A 331 -6.53 12.18 13.03
CA VAL A 331 -5.24 11.63 13.46
C VAL A 331 -4.54 12.54 14.47
N ASN A 332 -3.76 11.92 15.35
CA ASN A 332 -2.79 12.55 16.24
C ASN A 332 -1.37 12.51 15.68
N TYR A 333 -1.15 11.86 14.55
CA TYR A 333 0.11 11.93 13.82
C TYR A 333 0.38 13.36 13.35
N THR A 334 1.62 13.81 13.51
CA THR A 334 2.09 15.12 13.05
C THR A 334 3.48 14.95 12.43
N ALA A 335 3.83 15.81 11.49
CA ALA A 335 5.13 15.86 10.83
C ALA A 335 5.49 17.32 10.53
N LEU A 336 6.75 17.58 10.18
CA LEU A 336 7.17 18.93 9.78
C LEU A 336 6.50 19.35 8.48
N ASP A 337 6.37 18.43 7.52
CA ASP A 337 5.67 18.64 6.26
C ASP A 337 4.22 18.15 6.38
N ALA A 338 3.26 18.97 5.98
CA ALA A 338 1.83 18.63 5.99
C ALA A 338 1.55 17.43 5.09
N GLU A 339 2.28 17.32 3.99
CA GLU A 339 2.21 16.24 3.01
C GLU A 339 2.48 14.87 3.66
N ASP A 340 3.40 14.79 4.62
CA ASP A 340 3.67 13.55 5.36
C ASP A 340 2.53 13.16 6.30
N VAL A 341 1.83 14.14 6.88
CA VAL A 341 0.63 13.87 7.69
C VAL A 341 -0.50 13.34 6.81
N VAL A 342 -0.68 13.94 5.62
CA VAL A 342 -1.67 13.50 4.64
C VAL A 342 -1.40 12.07 4.19
N HIS A 343 -0.16 11.79 3.76
CA HIS A 343 0.23 10.45 3.33
C HIS A 343 0.02 9.40 4.42
N TRP A 344 0.45 9.70 5.66
CA TRP A 344 0.24 8.79 6.79
C TRP A 344 -1.24 8.49 7.06
N ALA A 345 -2.12 9.47 6.87
CA ALA A 345 -3.56 9.31 7.07
C ALA A 345 -4.28 8.62 5.89
N SER A 346 -3.69 8.65 4.70
CA SER A 346 -4.31 8.14 3.47
C SER A 346 -4.34 6.62 3.38
N ASP A 347 -5.23 6.10 2.52
CA ASP A 347 -5.40 4.68 2.24
C ASP A 347 -5.58 4.44 0.74
N TRP A 348 -5.26 3.25 0.26
CA TRP A 348 -5.50 2.81 -1.12
C TRP A 348 -5.52 1.28 -1.13
N PRO A 349 -6.67 0.64 -1.39
CA PRO A 349 -6.78 -0.80 -1.31
C PRO A 349 -6.11 -1.43 -2.51
N SER A 350 -4.81 -1.64 -2.37
CA SER A 350 -3.96 -2.21 -3.42
C SER A 350 -4.19 -3.70 -3.56
N ILE A 351 -4.60 -4.37 -2.49
CA ILE A 351 -4.93 -5.80 -2.45
C ILE A 351 -6.43 -5.93 -2.22
N PRO A 352 -7.18 -6.56 -3.13
CA PRO A 352 -8.62 -6.64 -2.98
C PRO A 352 -9.04 -7.59 -1.85
N TRP A 353 -10.20 -7.33 -1.26
CA TRP A 353 -10.64 -8.01 -0.03
C TRP A 353 -10.73 -9.53 -0.17
N HIS A 354 -11.06 -10.04 -1.37
CA HIS A 354 -11.22 -11.48 -1.61
C HIS A 354 -9.88 -12.25 -1.60
N ILE A 355 -8.75 -11.55 -1.78
CA ILE A 355 -7.40 -12.11 -1.62
C ILE A 355 -7.06 -12.24 -0.14
N LEU A 356 -7.39 -11.21 0.65
CA LEU A 356 -7.24 -11.26 2.10
C LEU A 356 -8.12 -12.35 2.70
N ALA A 357 -9.37 -12.48 2.23
CA ALA A 357 -10.37 -13.43 2.73
C ALA A 357 -9.86 -14.87 2.79
N ILE A 358 -9.25 -15.38 1.71
CA ILE A 358 -8.73 -16.77 1.68
C ILE A 358 -7.56 -17.00 2.65
N GLY A 359 -6.77 -15.95 2.91
CA GLY A 359 -5.68 -16.00 3.91
C GLY A 359 -6.22 -15.94 5.34
N LEU A 360 -7.22 -15.08 5.59
CA LEU A 360 -7.93 -15.02 6.87
C LEU A 360 -8.57 -16.37 7.21
N GLU A 361 -9.19 -17.02 6.22
CA GLU A 361 -9.83 -18.31 6.41
C GLU A 361 -8.81 -19.42 6.71
N ALA A 362 -7.69 -19.45 5.97
CA ALA A 362 -6.60 -20.39 6.23
C ALA A 362 -6.03 -20.23 7.64
N GLU A 363 -5.82 -19.00 8.10
CA GLU A 363 -5.27 -18.74 9.42
C GLU A 363 -6.27 -18.99 10.54
N ALA A 364 -7.54 -18.63 10.35
CA ALA A 364 -8.58 -18.93 11.33
C ALA A 364 -8.77 -20.44 11.54
N LYS A 365 -8.51 -21.26 10.50
CA LYS A 365 -8.48 -22.73 10.58
C LYS A 365 -7.16 -23.29 11.11
N GLY A 366 -6.16 -22.45 11.38
CA GLY A 366 -4.84 -22.87 11.86
C GLY A 366 -4.04 -23.65 10.81
N LEU A 367 -4.25 -23.38 9.52
CA LEU A 367 -3.54 -24.05 8.42
C LEU A 367 -2.33 -23.24 7.93
N LEU A 368 -2.40 -21.92 8.05
CA LEU A 368 -1.33 -20.97 7.73
C LEU A 368 -1.26 -19.91 8.83
N ALA A 369 -0.17 -19.13 8.88
CA ALA A 369 -0.11 -17.89 9.65
C ALA A 369 0.50 -16.78 8.79
N PHE A 370 0.07 -15.52 8.93
CA PHE A 370 0.64 -14.45 8.11
C PHE A 370 2.08 -14.10 8.52
N SER A 371 2.36 -14.03 9.82
CA SER A 371 3.68 -13.69 10.36
C SER A 371 4.56 -14.92 10.53
N ALA A 372 5.87 -14.73 10.46
CA ALA A 372 6.85 -15.78 10.72
C ALA A 372 6.78 -16.25 12.18
N ASP A 373 6.66 -15.32 13.15
CA ASP A 373 6.60 -15.63 14.58
C ASP A 373 5.41 -16.54 14.93
N LYS A 374 4.22 -16.22 14.40
CA LYS A 374 3.03 -17.07 14.62
C LYS A 374 3.13 -18.39 13.86
N ALA A 375 3.72 -18.40 12.66
CA ALA A 375 3.96 -19.63 11.90
C ALA A 375 4.86 -20.60 12.68
N GLU A 376 5.96 -20.10 13.24
CA GLU A 376 6.87 -20.87 14.11
C GLU A 376 6.15 -21.35 15.37
N ALA A 377 5.47 -20.46 16.09
CA ALA A 377 4.78 -20.79 17.35
C ALA A 377 3.64 -21.82 17.17
N LYS A 378 3.03 -21.88 15.98
CA LYS A 378 1.94 -22.82 15.66
C LYS A 378 2.40 -24.03 14.86
N GLU A 379 3.67 -24.12 14.49
CA GLU A 379 4.23 -25.17 13.63
C GLU A 379 3.47 -25.30 12.28
N VAL A 380 3.11 -24.16 11.67
CA VAL A 380 2.41 -24.08 10.37
C VAL A 380 3.25 -23.31 9.35
N GLU A 381 2.90 -23.42 8.08
CA GLU A 381 3.58 -22.68 7.01
C GLU A 381 3.23 -21.17 7.10
N GLN A 382 4.24 -20.31 6.91
CA GLN A 382 3.98 -18.88 6.75
C GLN A 382 3.26 -18.64 5.41
N THR A 383 2.20 -17.82 5.45
CA THR A 383 1.38 -17.54 4.28
C THR A 383 2.22 -16.93 3.17
N ASN A 384 2.17 -17.56 2.00
CA ASN A 384 2.83 -17.11 0.79
C ASN A 384 1.87 -17.18 -0.40
N TYR A 385 1.60 -16.03 -1.01
CA TYR A 385 0.68 -15.88 -2.14
C TYR A 385 1.36 -16.13 -3.49
N ILE A 386 2.70 -16.23 -3.53
CA ILE A 386 3.48 -16.40 -4.78
C ILE A 386 4.17 -17.75 -4.93
N GLY A 387 4.12 -18.61 -3.92
CA GLY A 387 4.72 -19.95 -4.02
C GLY A 387 4.70 -20.76 -2.73
N GLY A 388 5.38 -21.90 -2.78
CA GLY A 388 5.49 -22.82 -1.65
C GLY A 388 4.22 -23.63 -1.36
N PRO A 389 4.22 -24.41 -0.26
CA PRO A 389 3.09 -25.25 0.16
C PRO A 389 1.80 -24.46 0.39
N SER A 390 1.93 -23.18 0.75
CA SER A 390 0.83 -22.23 0.97
C SER A 390 -0.16 -22.18 -0.21
N LEU A 391 0.30 -22.25 -1.46
CA LEU A 391 -0.59 -22.16 -2.63
C LEU A 391 -1.67 -23.25 -2.66
N ASN A 392 -1.34 -24.48 -2.26
CA ASN A 392 -2.32 -25.57 -2.23
C ASN A 392 -3.38 -25.34 -1.15
N ILE A 393 -2.99 -24.78 0.00
CA ILE A 393 -3.92 -24.46 1.09
C ILE A 393 -4.82 -23.30 0.68
N LEU A 394 -4.25 -22.23 0.13
CA LEU A 394 -5.00 -21.08 -0.38
C LEU A 394 -5.98 -21.47 -1.50
N SER A 395 -5.61 -22.41 -2.38
CA SER A 395 -6.52 -22.95 -3.40
C SER A 395 -7.71 -23.69 -2.79
N GLN A 396 -7.51 -24.44 -1.70
CA GLN A 396 -8.62 -25.12 -1.00
C GLN A 396 -9.55 -24.09 -0.33
N MET A 397 -8.96 -23.07 0.31
CA MET A 397 -9.76 -21.99 0.90
C MET A 397 -10.54 -21.22 -0.16
N LEU A 398 -9.96 -21.01 -1.34
CA LEU A 398 -10.66 -20.40 -2.47
C LEU A 398 -11.87 -21.22 -2.93
N ASP A 399 -11.73 -22.54 -3.05
CA ASP A 399 -12.83 -23.43 -3.43
C ASP A 399 -13.97 -23.42 -2.39
N GLU A 400 -13.61 -23.43 -1.11
CA GLU A 400 -14.57 -23.34 0.00
C GLU A 400 -15.26 -21.97 0.01
N ALA A 401 -14.51 -20.88 -0.08
CA ALA A 401 -15.00 -19.52 -0.11
C ALA A 401 -15.93 -19.25 -1.31
N GLU A 402 -15.59 -19.76 -2.51
CA GLU A 402 -16.45 -19.70 -3.70
C GLU A 402 -17.75 -20.50 -3.51
N SER A 403 -17.67 -21.71 -2.95
CA SER A 403 -18.84 -22.56 -2.72
C SER A 403 -19.83 -21.91 -1.75
N GLU A 404 -19.33 -21.37 -0.64
CA GLU A 404 -20.11 -20.78 0.43
C GLU A 404 -20.52 -19.33 0.14
N GLY A 405 -19.77 -18.64 -0.73
CA GLY A 405 -19.87 -17.19 -0.91
C GLY A 405 -19.41 -16.47 0.35
N TYR A 406 -18.25 -16.89 0.88
CA TYR A 406 -17.67 -16.39 2.12
C TYR A 406 -17.37 -14.88 2.03
N ILE A 407 -17.79 -14.13 3.05
CA ILE A 407 -17.50 -12.71 3.19
C ILE A 407 -16.84 -12.52 4.55
N PRO A 408 -15.56 -12.10 4.63
CA PRO A 408 -14.91 -11.86 5.91
C PRO A 408 -15.58 -10.68 6.63
N PHE A 409 -15.73 -10.76 7.96
CA PHE A 409 -16.40 -9.74 8.77
C PHE A 409 -17.78 -9.37 8.20
N SER A 410 -18.58 -10.39 7.86
CA SER A 410 -19.87 -10.25 7.18
C SER A 410 -20.86 -9.31 7.85
N GLU A 411 -20.74 -9.08 9.15
CA GLU A 411 -21.55 -8.13 9.91
C GLU A 411 -21.33 -6.68 9.44
N LEU A 412 -20.16 -6.40 8.87
CA LEU A 412 -19.82 -5.13 8.23
C LEU A 412 -19.85 -5.25 6.70
N LEU A 413 -19.09 -6.19 6.14
CA LEU A 413 -18.92 -6.28 4.68
C LEU A 413 -20.18 -6.76 3.96
N GLY A 414 -21.09 -7.45 4.65
CA GLY A 414 -22.38 -7.88 4.10
C GLY A 414 -23.30 -6.72 3.72
N GLU A 415 -23.01 -5.50 4.19
CA GLU A 415 -23.70 -4.27 3.74
C GLU A 415 -23.29 -3.84 2.33
N TYR A 416 -22.06 -4.22 1.90
CA TYR A 416 -21.44 -3.76 0.65
C TYR A 416 -21.25 -4.88 -0.38
N VAL A 417 -21.30 -6.14 0.05
CA VAL A 417 -21.02 -7.32 -0.78
C VAL A 417 -22.16 -8.32 -0.60
N SER A 418 -22.79 -8.72 -1.70
CA SER A 418 -23.71 -9.85 -1.67
C SER A 418 -22.95 -11.18 -1.80
N THR A 419 -23.58 -12.28 -1.39
CA THR A 419 -23.02 -13.63 -1.58
C THR A 419 -22.71 -13.91 -3.06
N ASP A 420 -23.57 -13.48 -3.99
CA ASP A 420 -23.33 -13.67 -5.42
C ASP A 420 -22.13 -12.85 -5.92
N ASP A 421 -21.95 -11.62 -5.42
CA ASP A 421 -20.78 -10.80 -5.73
C ASP A 421 -19.50 -11.44 -5.19
N ALA A 422 -19.54 -12.00 -3.98
CA ALA A 422 -18.42 -12.72 -3.40
C ALA A 422 -18.01 -13.93 -4.26
N LYS A 423 -18.99 -14.72 -4.73
CA LYS A 423 -18.73 -15.86 -5.63
C LYS A 423 -18.12 -15.42 -6.95
N ASP A 424 -18.61 -14.33 -7.55
CA ASP A 424 -18.01 -13.77 -8.77
C ASP A 424 -16.56 -13.32 -8.56
N ARG A 425 -16.26 -12.65 -7.43
CA ARG A 425 -14.88 -12.28 -7.05
C ARG A 425 -13.97 -13.50 -6.91
N TYR A 426 -14.42 -14.55 -6.22
CA TYR A 426 -13.63 -15.78 -6.08
C TYR A 426 -13.45 -16.51 -7.40
N SER A 427 -14.45 -16.52 -8.28
CA SER A 427 -14.33 -17.13 -9.62
C SER A 427 -13.27 -16.43 -10.49
N LYS A 428 -13.17 -15.09 -10.40
CA LYS A 428 -12.09 -14.31 -11.04
C LYS A 428 -10.73 -14.65 -10.46
N LEU A 429 -10.62 -14.75 -9.14
CA LEU A 429 -9.37 -15.15 -8.49
C LEU A 429 -8.95 -16.59 -8.86
N LYS A 430 -9.91 -17.49 -9.03
CA LYS A 430 -9.65 -18.86 -9.47
C LYS A 430 -9.10 -18.89 -10.89
N THR A 431 -9.72 -18.12 -11.79
CA THR A 431 -9.21 -17.93 -13.16
C THR A 431 -7.78 -17.35 -13.14
N TRP A 432 -7.52 -16.37 -12.28
CA TRP A 432 -6.19 -15.82 -12.10
C TRP A 432 -5.17 -16.87 -11.66
N TYR A 433 -5.51 -17.67 -10.63
CA TYR A 433 -4.65 -18.74 -10.15
C TYR A 433 -4.37 -19.81 -11.22
N GLU A 434 -5.38 -20.19 -12.00
CA GLU A 434 -5.22 -21.14 -13.12
C GLU A 434 -4.29 -20.59 -14.22
N GLU A 435 -4.34 -19.29 -14.50
CA GLU A 435 -3.51 -18.64 -15.52
C GLU A 435 -2.08 -18.29 -15.08
N ARG A 436 -1.89 -18.02 -13.78
CA ARG A 436 -0.65 -17.42 -13.24
C ARG A 436 0.08 -18.34 -12.26
N GLY A 437 -0.63 -19.30 -11.67
CA GLY A 437 -0.09 -20.21 -10.66
C GLY A 437 0.16 -19.56 -9.30
N HIS A 438 -0.42 -18.38 -9.02
CA HIS A 438 -0.27 -17.67 -7.75
C HIS A 438 -1.49 -16.81 -7.43
N PHE A 439 -1.60 -16.34 -6.19
CA PHE A 439 -2.72 -15.51 -5.69
C PHE A 439 -2.34 -14.03 -5.53
N TRP A 440 -1.16 -13.61 -5.98
CA TRP A 440 -0.80 -12.18 -5.97
C TRP A 440 -1.57 -11.36 -7.01
N VAL A 441 -2.58 -10.63 -6.55
CA VAL A 441 -3.43 -9.72 -7.34
C VAL A 441 -3.34 -8.33 -6.73
N SER A 442 -3.12 -7.30 -7.55
CA SER A 442 -3.13 -5.91 -7.12
C SER A 442 -3.66 -4.99 -8.23
N ASN A 443 -3.39 -3.68 -8.22
CA ASN A 443 -3.94 -2.69 -9.16
C ASN A 443 -2.89 -1.72 -9.75
N GLY A 444 -1.60 -2.02 -9.63
CA GLY A 444 -0.51 -1.20 -10.16
C GLY A 444 -0.24 -1.35 -11.66
N PRO A 445 0.77 -0.61 -12.18
CA PRO A 445 1.07 -0.50 -13.61
C PRO A 445 1.59 -1.79 -14.25
N TYR A 446 2.04 -2.76 -13.45
CA TYR A 446 2.40 -4.11 -13.87
C TYR A 446 1.65 -5.13 -13.04
N TYR A 447 1.54 -6.34 -13.55
CA TYR A 447 1.15 -7.49 -12.76
C TYR A 447 2.26 -8.54 -12.76
N LEU A 448 2.31 -9.35 -11.70
CA LEU A 448 3.19 -10.52 -11.63
C LEU A 448 2.66 -11.56 -12.63
N HIS A 449 3.38 -11.75 -13.73
CA HIS A 449 2.97 -12.68 -14.78
C HIS A 449 3.39 -14.11 -14.48
N SER A 450 4.59 -14.27 -13.95
CA SER A 450 5.13 -15.54 -13.49
C SER A 450 6.26 -15.31 -12.50
N VAL A 451 6.47 -16.28 -11.63
CA VAL A 451 7.47 -16.24 -10.56
C VAL A 451 8.14 -17.61 -10.44
N ASP A 452 9.46 -17.62 -10.30
CA ASP A 452 10.23 -18.81 -9.99
C ASP A 452 11.11 -18.50 -8.78
N ILE A 453 10.67 -18.98 -7.62
CA ILE A 453 11.34 -18.78 -6.33
C ILE A 453 12.69 -19.50 -6.30
N THR A 454 12.82 -20.65 -6.97
CA THR A 454 14.08 -21.43 -6.98
C THR A 454 15.12 -20.78 -7.89
N ALA A 455 14.69 -20.24 -9.02
CA ALA A 455 15.57 -19.54 -9.96
C ALA A 455 15.80 -18.07 -9.57
N HIS A 456 15.13 -17.55 -8.53
CA HIS A 456 15.14 -16.14 -8.15
C HIS A 456 14.80 -15.23 -9.33
N THR A 457 13.67 -15.49 -10.00
CA THR A 457 13.19 -14.66 -11.12
C THR A 457 11.72 -14.31 -11.02
N ALA A 458 11.38 -13.07 -11.38
CA ALA A 458 10.02 -12.61 -11.53
C ALA A 458 9.85 -11.98 -12.92
N HIS A 459 8.74 -12.27 -13.59
CA HIS A 459 8.37 -11.65 -14.85
C HIS A 459 7.16 -10.75 -14.61
N LEU A 460 7.33 -9.45 -14.83
CA LEU A 460 6.28 -8.46 -14.75
C LEU A 460 5.76 -8.11 -16.15
N ARG A 461 4.44 -7.93 -16.29
CA ARG A 461 3.83 -7.45 -17.54
C ARG A 461 3.00 -6.21 -17.28
N SER A 462 3.16 -5.21 -18.15
CA SER A 462 2.40 -3.96 -18.03
C SER A 462 0.90 -4.19 -18.27
N VAL A 463 0.06 -3.57 -17.45
CA VAL A 463 -1.39 -3.57 -17.62
C VAL A 463 -1.85 -2.69 -18.79
N ALA A 464 -0.98 -1.84 -19.34
CA ALA A 464 -1.33 -0.92 -20.45
C ALA A 464 -1.85 -1.66 -21.69
N LYS A 465 -1.42 -2.90 -21.94
CA LYS A 465 -1.98 -3.74 -23.02
C LYS A 465 -3.41 -4.24 -22.76
N TYR A 466 -3.86 -4.23 -21.51
CA TYR A 466 -5.20 -4.64 -21.07
C TYR A 466 -6.13 -3.45 -20.80
N LEU A 467 -5.60 -2.24 -20.61
CA LEU A 467 -6.35 -1.00 -20.45
C LEU A 467 -6.75 -0.33 -21.77
N VAL A 468 -6.13 -0.69 -22.89
CA VAL A 468 -6.74 -0.43 -24.19
C VAL A 468 -7.91 -1.40 -24.29
N GLU A 469 -9.14 -0.90 -24.08
CA GLU A 469 -10.34 -1.64 -24.46
C GLU A 469 -10.11 -2.16 -25.87
N GLN A 470 -9.90 -3.48 -26.00
CA GLN A 470 -9.95 -4.11 -27.30
C GLN A 470 -11.38 -3.84 -27.77
N PRO A 471 -11.59 -3.07 -28.86
CA PRO A 471 -12.94 -2.80 -29.30
C PRO A 471 -13.64 -4.15 -29.49
N LEU A 472 -14.86 -4.28 -28.97
CA LEU A 472 -15.70 -5.49 -29.05
C LEU A 472 -15.80 -6.09 -30.47
N ILE A 473 -15.44 -5.28 -31.46
CA ILE A 473 -15.37 -5.60 -32.88
C ILE A 473 -14.00 -5.12 -33.37
N SER A 474 -13.19 -6.00 -33.97
CA SER A 474 -11.92 -5.59 -34.57
C SER A 474 -12.14 -4.50 -35.63
N THR A 475 -11.18 -3.60 -35.83
CA THR A 475 -11.29 -2.54 -36.85
C THR A 475 -11.60 -3.12 -38.25
N GLU A 476 -11.08 -4.30 -38.55
CA GLU A 476 -11.38 -5.05 -39.79
C GLU A 476 -12.86 -5.46 -39.86
N LEU A 477 -13.43 -5.98 -38.77
CA LEU A 477 -14.83 -6.38 -38.70
C LEU A 477 -15.76 -5.15 -38.75
N LEU A 478 -15.35 -4.02 -38.16
CA LEU A 478 -16.05 -2.74 -38.25
C LEU A 478 -16.10 -2.22 -39.71
N ILE A 479 -14.97 -2.30 -40.42
CA ILE A 479 -14.88 -1.93 -41.84
C ILE A 479 -15.82 -2.81 -42.68
N ILE A 480 -15.84 -4.13 -42.44
CA ILE A 480 -16.73 -5.05 -43.13
C ILE A 480 -18.20 -4.68 -42.90
N ILE A 481 -18.59 -4.41 -41.65
CA ILE A 481 -19.96 -4.02 -41.31
C ILE A 481 -20.36 -2.72 -42.04
N VAL A 482 -19.49 -1.70 -42.00
CA VAL A 482 -19.75 -0.42 -42.68
C VAL A 482 -19.89 -0.62 -44.19
N VAL A 483 -19.02 -1.40 -44.82
CA VAL A 483 -19.09 -1.70 -46.25
C VAL A 483 -20.39 -2.42 -46.60
N VAL A 484 -20.80 -3.43 -45.82
CA VAL A 484 -22.05 -4.16 -46.04
C VAL A 484 -23.26 -3.24 -45.92
N VAL A 485 -23.30 -2.38 -44.91
CA VAL A 485 -24.38 -1.40 -44.71
C VAL A 485 -24.45 -0.40 -45.86
N VAL A 486 -23.30 0.15 -46.29
CA VAL A 486 -23.26 1.09 -47.42
C VAL A 486 -23.72 0.43 -48.72
N VAL A 487 -23.26 -0.79 -49.01
CA VAL A 487 -23.70 -1.54 -50.20
C VAL A 487 -25.21 -1.81 -50.16
N ALA A 488 -25.75 -2.19 -48.99
CA ALA A 488 -27.19 -2.40 -48.82
C ALA A 488 -27.99 -1.10 -49.06
N ILE A 489 -27.54 0.03 -48.51
CA ILE A 489 -28.17 1.34 -48.72
C ILE A 489 -28.14 1.73 -50.20
N VAL A 490 -27.01 1.55 -50.88
CA VAL A 490 -26.87 1.84 -52.32
C VAL A 490 -27.78 0.94 -53.15
N ALA A 491 -27.86 -0.36 -52.83
CA ALA A 491 -28.75 -1.29 -53.50
C ALA A 491 -30.23 -0.91 -53.33
N VAL A 492 -30.65 -0.54 -52.12
CA VAL A 492 -32.01 -0.06 -51.84
C VAL A 492 -32.29 1.25 -52.60
N TYR A 493 -31.35 2.19 -52.61
CA TYR A 493 -31.49 3.44 -53.37
C TYR A 493 -31.70 3.18 -54.86
N TRP A 494 -30.89 2.31 -55.47
CA TRP A 494 -31.04 1.95 -56.88
C TRP A 494 -32.32 1.19 -57.17
N TYR A 495 -32.73 0.29 -56.29
CA TYR A 495 -34.01 -0.41 -56.40
C TYR A 495 -35.19 0.56 -56.38
N LEU A 496 -35.22 1.48 -55.41
CA LEU A 496 -36.28 2.50 -55.31
C LEU A 496 -36.27 3.46 -56.50
N ARG A 497 -35.09 3.83 -57.01
CA ARG A 497 -34.96 4.67 -58.21
C ARG A 497 -35.47 3.97 -59.46
N LYS A 498 -35.13 2.68 -59.63
CA LYS A 498 -35.62 1.86 -60.74
C LYS A 498 -37.14 1.72 -60.68
N ARG A 499 -37.70 1.44 -59.50
CA ARG A 499 -39.15 1.32 -59.30
C ARG A 499 -39.88 2.63 -59.62
N LYS A 500 -39.32 3.78 -59.25
CA LYS A 500 -39.86 5.10 -59.63
C LYS A 500 -39.80 5.37 -61.14
N ALA A 501 -38.79 4.87 -61.84
CA ALA A 501 -38.68 4.99 -63.29
C ALA A 501 -39.71 4.09 -64.00
N GLU A 502 -39.88 2.84 -63.53
CA GLU A 502 -40.89 1.91 -64.04
C GLU A 502 -42.34 2.43 -63.78
N GLU A 503 -42.59 3.05 -62.62
CA GLU A 503 -43.87 3.72 -62.30
C GLU A 503 -44.13 4.99 -63.16
N ALA A 504 -43.08 5.59 -63.74
CA ALA A 504 -43.20 6.74 -64.63
C ALA A 504 -43.44 6.32 -66.09
N GLU A 505 -42.79 5.25 -66.56
CA GLU A 505 -43.03 4.66 -67.89
C GLU A 505 -44.42 4.02 -68.01
N SER A 506 -45.03 3.56 -66.91
CA SER A 506 -46.41 3.04 -66.94
C SER A 506 -47.50 4.12 -66.97
N LYS A 507 -47.12 5.41 -66.99
CA LYS A 507 -48.04 6.57 -66.99
C LYS A 507 -47.96 7.43 -68.26
N GLU A 508 -47.07 7.10 -69.19
CA GLU A 508 -47.14 7.50 -70.62
C GLU A 508 -47.82 6.38 -71.43
#